data_AF-A0A1F5E238-F1
#
_entry.id   AF-A0A1F5E238-F1
#
_cell.length_a   1.000
_cell.length_b   1.000
_cell.length_c   1.000
_cell.angle_alpha   90.00
_cell.angle_beta   90.00
_cell.angle_gamma   90.00
#
_symmetry.space_group_name_H-M   'P 1'
#
loop_
_entity.id
_entity.type
_entity.pdbx_description
1 polymer ?
#
loop_
_entity_poly.entity_id
_entity_poly.type
_entity_poly.pdbx_seq_one_letter_code
_entity_poly.pdbx_strand_id
1 'polypeptide(L)' 'MWPRVKAGLKTKLDFAKVDDATQSFIHALLSELIRDTQGEVLDLIYFKNCNPTVKKIINVVVDYMQEK' A
#
# COMPACT_ATOMS: atom_id res chain seq x y z
N MET A 1 11.64 3.36 7.51
CA MET A 1 10.62 4.42 7.53
C MET A 1 9.28 3.98 8.14
N TRP A 2 9.09 2.69 8.49
CA TRP A 2 7.78 2.15 8.91
C TRP A 2 7.77 1.49 10.31
N PRO A 3 7.92 2.26 11.40
CA PRO A 3 8.09 1.70 12.75
C PRO A 3 6.88 0.86 13.22
N ARG A 4 5.66 1.27 12.87
CA ARG A 4 4.44 0.53 13.23
C ARG A 4 4.36 -0.82 12.51
N VAL A 5 4.66 -0.83 11.22
CA VAL A 5 4.64 -2.04 10.39
C VAL A 5 5.72 -3.02 10.88
N LYS A 6 6.93 -2.53 11.20
CA LYS A 6 8.01 -3.36 11.80
C LYS A 6 7.67 -3.93 13.16
N ALA A 7 6.78 -3.28 13.90
CA ALA A 7 6.24 -3.79 15.17
C ALA A 7 5.05 -4.77 14.97
N GLY A 8 4.74 -5.17 13.74
CA GLY A 8 3.58 -6.03 13.44
C GLY A 8 2.22 -5.33 13.65
N LEU A 9 2.21 -3.99 13.73
CA LEU A 9 1.01 -3.23 14.01
C LEU A 9 0.33 -2.77 12.73
N LYS A 10 -1.01 -2.86 12.75
CA LYS A 10 -1.87 -2.31 11.70
C LYS A 10 -1.55 -0.83 11.46
N THR A 11 -1.35 -0.50 10.20
CA THR A 11 -0.94 0.81 9.71
C THR A 11 -1.91 1.28 8.64
N LYS A 12 -2.32 2.55 8.74
CA LYS A 12 -3.27 3.16 7.82
C LYS A 12 -2.52 4.05 6.83
N LEU A 13 -2.72 3.84 5.54
CA LEU A 13 -2.33 4.76 4.48
C LEU A 13 -3.57 5.59 4.10
N ASP A 14 -3.53 6.89 4.41
CA ASP A 14 -4.66 7.80 4.23
C ASP A 14 -4.47 8.65 2.97
N PHE A 15 -5.37 8.48 2.00
CA PHE A 15 -5.36 9.15 0.70
C PHE A 15 -6.29 10.37 0.69
N ALA A 16 -6.62 10.93 1.86
CA ALA A 16 -7.36 12.18 1.94
C ALA A 16 -6.67 13.27 1.11
N LYS A 17 -7.44 13.93 0.24
CA LYS A 17 -6.98 14.97 -0.70
C LYS A 17 -6.02 14.48 -1.80
N VAL A 18 -5.93 13.17 -2.02
CA VAL A 18 -5.26 12.61 -3.19
C VAL A 18 -6.31 12.38 -4.26
N ASP A 19 -6.25 13.16 -5.33
CA ASP A 19 -7.18 13.04 -6.46
C ASP A 19 -6.74 11.96 -7.44
N ASP A 20 -5.44 11.73 -7.58
CA ASP A 20 -4.87 10.71 -8.46
C ASP A 20 -3.54 10.18 -7.93
N ALA A 21 -3.14 9.00 -8.39
CA ALA A 21 -1.86 8.36 -8.09
C ALA A 21 -1.36 7.59 -9.31
N THR A 22 -0.06 7.36 -9.47
CA THR A 22 0.43 6.51 -10.57
C THR A 22 0.67 5.08 -10.10
N GLN A 23 0.61 4.13 -11.03
CA GLN A 23 0.96 2.73 -10.74
C GLN A 23 2.41 2.60 -10.23
N SER A 24 3.35 3.35 -10.82
CA SER A 24 4.76 3.34 -10.40
C SER A 24 4.94 3.88 -8.97
N PHE A 25 4.19 4.91 -8.59
CA PHE A 25 4.22 5.46 -7.25
C PHE A 25 3.71 4.45 -6.21
N ILE A 26 2.52 3.87 -6.44
CA ILE A 26 1.94 2.89 -5.52
C ILE A 26 2.80 1.62 -5.46
N HIS A 27 3.36 1.17 -6.59
CA HIS A 27 4.28 0.03 -6.62
C HIS A 27 5.54 0.28 -5.80
N ALA A 28 6.18 1.45 -5.94
CA ALA A 28 7.37 1.80 -5.15
C ALA A 28 7.04 1.87 -3.66
N LEU A 29 5.91 2.49 -3.30
CA LEU A 29 5.42 2.60 -1.93
C LEU A 29 5.24 1.23 -1.27
N LEU A 30 4.50 0.32 -1.93
CA LEU A 30 4.24 -1.02 -1.40
C LEU A 30 5.47 -1.93 -1.44
N SER A 31 6.35 -1.78 -2.44
CA SER A 31 7.59 -2.56 -2.52
C SER A 31 8.56 -2.22 -1.39
N GLU A 32 8.62 -0.95 -0.96
CA GLU A 32 9.40 -0.55 0.21
C GLU A 32 8.87 -1.25 1.48
N LEU A 33 7.55 -1.28 1.64
CA LEU A 33 6.86 -1.91 2.76
C LEU A 33 7.11 -3.42 2.84
N ILE A 34 6.97 -4.14 1.72
CA ILE A 34 7.19 -5.60 1.68
C ILE A 34 8.64 -5.95 2.03
N ARG A 35 9.60 -5.18 1.50
CA ARG A 35 11.02 -5.39 1.75
C ARG A 35 11.39 -5.21 3.21
N ASP A 36 10.75 -4.24 3.88
CA ASP A 36 11.00 -3.94 5.28
C ASP A 36 10.43 -5.00 6.25
N THR A 37 9.51 -5.89 5.80
CA THR A 37 8.77 -6.82 6.69
C THR A 37 8.67 -8.27 6.22
N GLN A 38 9.49 -8.70 5.25
CA GLN A 38 9.58 -10.11 4.81
C GLN A 38 8.25 -10.73 4.33
N GLY A 39 7.36 -9.96 3.70
CA GLY A 39 6.24 -10.51 2.92
C GLY A 39 4.83 -10.40 3.52
N GLU A 40 4.66 -10.40 4.85
CA GLU A 40 3.31 -10.37 5.48
C GLU A 40 2.74 -8.95 5.67
N VAL A 41 3.17 -7.99 4.85
CA VAL A 41 2.87 -6.57 5.09
C VAL A 41 1.46 -6.15 4.68
N LEU A 42 0.91 -6.79 3.65
CA LEU A 42 -0.36 -6.35 3.05
C LEU A 42 -1.52 -6.49 4.03
N ASP A 43 -1.50 -7.52 4.87
CA ASP A 43 -2.51 -7.76 5.91
C ASP A 43 -2.45 -6.74 7.06
N LEU A 44 -1.31 -6.06 7.21
CA LEU A 44 -1.11 -5.01 8.20
C LEU A 44 -1.48 -3.62 7.67
N ILE A 45 -1.83 -3.48 6.39
CA ILE A 45 -2.08 -2.18 5.76
C ILE A 45 -3.57 -1.97 5.50
N TYR A 46 -4.06 -0.79 5.89
CA TYR A 46 -5.40 -0.33 5.58
C TYR A 46 -5.34 0.94 4.74
N PHE A 47 -5.93 0.91 3.56
CA PHE A 47 -6.07 2.08 2.70
C PHE A 47 -7.36 2.83 3.07
N LYS A 48 -7.24 4.11 3.46
CA LYS A 48 -8.38 4.97 3.85
C LYS A 48 -8.51 6.15 2.88
N ASN A 49 -9.75 6.62 2.69
CA ASN A 49 -10.07 7.81 1.88
C ASN A 49 -9.60 7.71 0.42
N CYS A 50 -9.53 6.49 -0.13
CA CYS A 50 -9.23 6.28 -1.54
C CYS A 50 -10.47 6.59 -2.37
N ASN A 51 -10.34 7.57 -3.28
CA ASN A 51 -11.34 7.80 -4.31
C ASN A 51 -11.35 6.62 -5.32
N PRO A 52 -12.33 6.54 -6.24
CA PRO A 52 -12.43 5.44 -7.19
C PRO A 52 -11.19 5.23 -8.06
N THR A 53 -10.54 6.32 -8.50
CA THR A 53 -9.32 6.29 -9.31
C THR A 53 -8.17 5.67 -8.53
N VAL A 54 -7.87 6.22 -7.35
CA VAL A 54 -6.80 5.75 -6.46
C VAL A 54 -7.05 4.30 -6.05
N LYS A 55 -8.30 3.94 -5.70
CA LYS A 55 -8.66 2.57 -5.32
C LYS A 55 -8.41 1.56 -6.45
N LYS A 56 -8.75 1.93 -7.70
CA LYS A 56 -8.50 1.09 -8.88
C LYS A 56 -6.99 0.84 -9.05
N ILE A 57 -6.19 1.88 -8.92
CA ILE A 57 -4.73 1.78 -9.10
C ILE A 57 -4.09 0.95 -7.99
N ILE A 58 -4.52 1.12 -6.74
CA ILE A 58 -4.08 0.29 -5.62
C ILE A 58 -4.41 -1.18 -5.86
N ASN A 59 -5.65 -1.49 -6.27
CA ASN A 59 -6.04 -2.88 -6.54
C ASN A 59 -5.18 -3.51 -7.64
N VAL A 60 -4.99 -2.81 -8.77
CA VAL A 60 -4.15 -3.30 -9.88
C VAL A 60 -2.72 -3.61 -9.41
N VAL A 61 -2.14 -2.75 -8.56
CA VAL A 61 -0.80 -2.98 -8.03
C VAL A 61 -0.77 -4.13 -7.04
N VAL A 62 -1.74 -4.23 -6.13
CA VAL A 62 -1.82 -5.31 -5.14
C VAL A 62 -1.98 -6.66 -5.84
N ASP A 63 -2.89 -6.75 -6.81
CA ASP A 63 -3.11 -7.98 -7.60
C ASP A 63 -1.79 -8.41 -8.28
N TYR A 64 -1.10 -7.47 -8.95
CA TYR A 64 0.20 -7.74 -9.59
C TYR A 64 1.28 -8.23 -8.60
N MET A 65 1.25 -7.73 -7.35
CA MET A 65 2.21 -8.10 -6.32
C MET A 65 1.90 -9.45 -5.67
N GLN A 66 0.65 -9.91 -5.71
CA GLN A 66 0.20 -11.20 -5.17
C GLN A 66 0.23 -12.34 -6.20
N GLU A 67 0.18 -12.02 -7.50
CA GLU A 67 0.33 -13.01 -8.59
C GLU A 67 1.77 -13.58 -8.72
N LYS A 68 2.71 -13.19 -7.85
CA LYS A 68 4.10 -13.65 -7.83
C LYS A 68 4.51 -14.22 -6.48
#